data_AF-A0A538FPR7-F1
#
_entry.id   AF-A0A538FPR7-F1
#
_cell.length_a   1.000
_cell.length_b   1.000
_cell.length_c   1.000
_cell.angle_alpha   90.00
_cell.angle_beta   90.00
_cell.angle_gamma   90.00
#
_symmetry.space_group_name_H-M   'P 1'
#
loop_
_entity.id
_entity.type
_entity.pdbx_description
1 polymer ?
#
loop_
_entity_poly.entity_id
_entity_poly.type
_entity_poly.pdbx_seq_one_letter_code
_entity_poly.pdbx_strand_id
1 'polypeptide(L)' 'RIPGSITIFITAPNREELERRLRARGTESEGEIEERLAQALEQSKLAGEFAYTVVNDQLERAIDELEGIVRREIAASRA' A
#
# COMPACT_ATOMS: atom_id res chain seq x y z
N ARG A 1 -5.63 3.53 -16.13
CA ARG A 1 -4.72 4.59 -15.64
C ARG A 1 -5.32 5.94 -15.99
N ILE A 2 -5.28 6.92 -15.08
CA ILE A 2 -5.77 8.28 -15.34
C ILE A 2 -4.58 9.11 -15.85
N PRO A 3 -4.70 9.82 -16.99
CA PRO A 3 -3.62 10.67 -17.48
C PRO A 3 -3.21 11.71 -16.43
N GLY A 4 -1.90 11.82 -16.17
CA GLY A 4 -1.35 12.74 -15.17
C GLY A 4 -1.50 12.30 -13.70
N SER A 5 -2.07 11.13 -13.43
CA SER A 5 -2.12 10.60 -12.05
C SER A 5 -0.79 9.98 -11.63
N ILE A 6 -0.39 10.21 -10.38
CA ILE A 6 0.70 9.48 -9.72
C ILE A 6 0.09 8.31 -8.95
N THR A 7 0.65 7.12 -9.14
CA THR A 7 0.21 5.89 -8.49
C THR A 7 1.15 5.52 -7.36
N ILE A 8 0.59 5.22 -6.18
CA ILE A 8 1.35 4.84 -4.99
C ILE A 8 0.82 3.51 -4.49
N PHE A 9 1.70 2.51 -4.41
CA PHE A 9 1.39 1.19 -3.87
C PHE A 9 1.69 1.18 -2.36
N ILE A 10 0.69 0.87 -1.54
CA ILE A 10 0.86 0.76 -0.08
C ILE A 10 0.78 -0.70 0.31
N THR A 11 1.81 -1.21 0.98
CA THR A 11 1.88 -2.61 1.38
C THR A 11 2.32 -2.81 2.83
N ALA A 12 1.98 -3.94 3.43
CA ALA A 12 2.56 -4.37 4.69
C ALA A 12 4.01 -4.86 4.46
N PRO A 13 4.88 -4.87 5.49
CA PRO A 13 6.27 -5.31 5.33
C PRO A 13 6.40 -6.78 4.91
N ASN A 14 5.45 -7.63 5.31
CA ASN A 14 5.40 -9.04 4.96
C ASN A 14 3.98 -9.60 5.10
N ARG A 15 3.81 -10.85 4.65
CA ARG A 15 2.53 -11.55 4.66
C ARG A 15 2.02 -11.79 6.08
N GLU A 16 2.92 -12.14 6.99
CA GLU A 16 2.59 -12.46 8.38
C GLU A 16 1.99 -11.24 9.09
N GLU A 17 2.54 -10.06 8.87
CA GLU A 17 2.03 -8.81 9.42
C GLU A 17 0.70 -8.40 8.79
N LEU A 18 0.52 -8.62 7.48
CA LEU A 18 -0.76 -8.40 6.81
C LEU A 18 -1.85 -9.30 7.40
N GLU A 19 -1.56 -10.59 7.56
CA GLU A 19 -2.48 -11.56 8.16
C GLU A 19 -2.82 -11.17 9.60
N ARG A 20 -1.81 -10.84 10.41
CA ARG A 20 -2.01 -10.39 11.79
C ARG A 20 -2.95 -9.18 11.85
N ARG A 21 -2.79 -8.20 10.95
CA ARG A 21 -3.64 -7.00 10.89
C ARG A 21 -5.07 -7.32 10.46
N LEU A 22 -5.27 -8.21 9.48
CA LEU A 22 -6.60 -8.63 9.03
C LEU A 22 -7.34 -9.35 10.16
N ARG A 23 -6.67 -10.30 10.83
CA ARG A 23 -7.22 -11.01 11.99
C ARG A 23 -7.54 -10.07 13.15
N ALA A 24 -6.67 -9.11 13.44
CA ALA A 24 -6.87 -8.14 14.53
C ALA A 24 -8.07 -7.20 14.31
N ARG A 25 -8.53 -7.00 13.07
CA ARG A 25 -9.74 -6.21 12.79
C ARG A 25 -11.00 -6.93 13.28
N GLY A 26 -10.99 -8.26 13.32
CA GLY A 26 -12.11 -9.06 13.83
C GLY A 26 -13.42 -8.90 13.04
N THR A 27 -13.38 -8.29 11.86
CA THR A 27 -14.55 -8.03 11.02
C THR A 27 -14.74 -9.05 9.90
N GLU A 28 -13.83 -10.01 9.77
CA GLU A 28 -13.71 -10.89 8.61
C GLU A 28 -13.60 -12.34 9.07
N SER A 29 -14.19 -13.25 8.32
CA SER A 29 -14.08 -14.70 8.52
C SER A 29 -12.73 -15.24 8.04
N GLU A 30 -12.37 -16.45 8.48
CA GLU A 30 -11.13 -17.12 8.06
C GLU A 30 -10.99 -17.22 6.54
N GLY A 31 -12.08 -17.58 5.83
CA GLY A 31 -12.06 -17.69 4.38
C GLY A 31 -11.84 -16.35 3.67
N GLU A 32 -12.42 -15.26 4.19
CA GLU A 32 -12.21 -13.92 3.66
C GLU A 32 -10.77 -13.43 3.89
N ILE A 33 -10.17 -13.79 5.03
CA ILE A 33 -8.77 -13.47 5.33
C ILE A 33 -7.84 -14.19 4.35
N GLU A 34 -8.04 -15.49 4.12
CA GLU A 34 -7.25 -16.26 3.13
C GLU A 34 -7.37 -15.68 1.72
N GLU A 35 -8.59 -15.33 1.30
CA GLU A 35 -8.84 -14.73 -0.01
C GLU A 35 -8.09 -13.40 -0.15
N ARG A 36 -8.13 -12.54 0.88
CA ARG A 36 -7.38 -11.28 0.88
C ARG A 36 -5.87 -11.47 0.84
N LEU A 37 -5.34 -12.45 1.56
CA LEU A 37 -3.92 -12.75 1.53
C LEU A 37 -3.48 -13.23 0.14
N ALA A 38 -4.30 -14.05 -0.53
CA ALA A 38 -4.05 -14.46 -1.91
C ALA A 38 -4.09 -13.27 -2.86
N GLN A 39 -5.10 -12.40 -2.73
CA GLN A 39 -5.21 -11.18 -3.53
C GLN A 39 -4.00 -10.25 -3.31
N ALA A 40 -3.56 -10.06 -2.07
CA ALA A 40 -2.39 -9.22 -1.75
C ALA A 40 -1.10 -9.76 -2.39
N LEU A 41 -0.95 -11.09 -2.48
CA LEU A 41 0.18 -11.73 -3.17
C LEU A 41 0.17 -11.39 -4.67
N GLU A 42 -0.99 -11.52 -5.32
CA GLU A 42 -1.13 -11.18 -6.73
C GLU A 42 -0.93 -9.68 -6.99
N GLN A 43 -1.47 -8.81 -6.12
CA GLN A 43 -1.26 -7.37 -6.19
C GLN A 43 0.20 -6.97 -5.98
N SER A 44 0.95 -7.67 -5.14
CA SER A 44 2.37 -7.40 -4.92
C SER A 44 3.22 -7.59 -6.18
N LYS A 45 2.80 -8.48 -7.09
CA LYS A 45 3.46 -8.64 -8.40
C LYS A 45 3.29 -7.40 -9.30
N LEU A 46 2.22 -6.64 -9.07
CA LEU A 46 1.93 -5.40 -9.79
C LEU A 46 2.60 -4.18 -9.16
N ALA A 47 3.28 -4.31 -8.01
CA ALA A 47 3.90 -3.17 -7.32
C ALA A 47 4.88 -2.40 -8.22
N GLY A 48 5.60 -3.10 -9.12
CA GLY A 48 6.50 -2.48 -10.09
C GLY A 48 5.81 -1.64 -11.17
N GLU A 49 4.49 -1.70 -11.29
CA GLU A 49 3.72 -0.84 -12.19
C GLU A 49 3.35 0.52 -11.58
N PHE A 50 3.54 0.69 -10.28
CA PHE A 50 3.26 1.92 -9.56
C PHE A 50 4.50 2.83 -9.58
N ALA A 51 4.27 4.16 -9.57
CA ALA A 51 5.36 5.12 -9.57
C ALA A 51 6.14 5.10 -8.24
N TYR A 52 5.43 4.82 -7.14
CA TYR A 52 6.00 4.75 -5.80
C TYR A 52 5.48 3.52 -5.04
N THR A 53 6.28 3.01 -4.10
CA THR A 53 5.86 1.99 -3.13
C THR A 53 6.18 2.50 -1.74
N VAL A 54 5.20 2.42 -0.84
CA VAL A 54 5.31 2.78 0.58
C VAL A 54 5.05 1.53 1.41
N VAL A 55 6.01 1.17 2.27
CA VAL A 55 5.86 0.05 3.21
C VAL A 55 5.27 0.59 4.50
N ASN A 56 4.05 0.16 4.81
CA ASN A 56 3.33 0.50 6.03
C ASN A 56 3.74 -0.46 7.17
N ASP A 57 4.96 -0.32 7.66
CA ASP A 57 5.46 -1.02 8.86
C ASP A 57 5.11 -0.25 10.14
N GLN A 58 5.36 1.06 10.14
CA GLN A 58 5.02 2.02 11.19
C GLN A 58 4.17 3.14 10.59
N LEU A 59 3.05 3.45 11.23
CA LEU A 59 2.05 4.39 10.71
C LEU A 59 2.65 5.77 10.46
N GLU A 60 3.39 6.30 11.44
CA GLU A 60 3.98 7.64 11.38
C GLU A 60 4.99 7.74 10.23
N ARG A 61 5.86 6.74 10.09
CA ARG A 61 6.86 6.68 9.01
C ARG A 61 6.19 6.62 7.64
N ALA A 62 5.17 5.78 7.50
CA ALA A 62 4.45 5.62 6.23
C ALA A 62 3.70 6.90 5.84
N ILE A 63 3.17 7.65 6.82
CA ILE A 63 2.56 8.97 6.60
C ILE A 63 3.61 9.97 6.13
N ASP A 64 4.75 10.06 6.83
CA ASP A 64 5.82 11.01 6.48
C ASP A 64 6.36 10.75 5.06
N GLU A 65 6.54 9.48 4.70
CA GLU A 65 6.97 9.08 3.36
C GLU A 65 5.92 9.46 2.30
N LEU A 66 4.65 9.15 2.55
CA LEU A 66 3.54 9.46 1.66
C LEU A 66 3.40 10.98 1.45
N GLU A 67 3.47 11.77 2.53
CA GLU A 67 3.45 13.23 2.46
C GLU A 67 4.62 13.77 1.62
N GLY A 68 5.82 13.20 1.80
CA GLY A 68 7.00 13.58 1.03
C GLY A 68 6.81 13.35 -0.47
N ILE A 69 6.26 12.20 -0.86
CA ILE A 69 5.93 11.87 -2.25
C ILE A 69 4.92 12.88 -2.80
N VAL A 70 3.80 13.09 -2.10
CA VAL A 70 2.73 13.99 -2.55
C VAL A 70 3.23 15.43 -2.70
N ARG A 71 4.00 15.93 -1.73
CA ARG A 71 4.58 17.29 -1.80
C ARG A 71 5.52 17.46 -3.00
N ARG A 72 6.35 16.46 -3.28
CA ARG A 72 7.28 16.48 -4.43
C ARG A 72 6.52 16.56 -5.75
N GLU A 73 5.50 15.72 -5.93
CA GLU A 73 4.72 15.67 -7.17
C GLU A 73 3.88 16.95 -7.38
N ILE A 74 3.33 17.51 -6.30
CA ILE A 74 2.64 18.81 -6.35
C ILE A 74 3.62 19.93 -6.73
N ALA A 75 4.84 19.93 -6.22
CA ALA A 75 5.83 20.94 -6.60
C ALA A 75 6.28 20.78 -8.06
N ALA A 76 6.53 19.55 -8.52
CA ALA A 76 6.96 19.25 -9.88
C ALA A 76 5.89 19.59 -10.94
N SER A 77 4.61 19.40 -10.63
CA SER A 77 3.50 19.76 -11.53
C SER A 77 3.22 21.26 -11.64
N ARG A 78 3.82 22.08 -10.75
CA ARG A 78 3.68 23.55 -10.75
C ARG A 78 4.88 24.26 -11.39
N ALA A 79 5.95 23.54 -11.70
CA ALA A 79 7.14 24.04 -12.37
C ALA A 79 6.99 23.92 -13.89
#